data_AF-A0A453CIY0-F1
#
_entry.id   AF-A0A453CIY0-F1
#
_cell.length_a   1.000
_cell.length_b   1.000
_cell.length_c   1.000
_cell.angle_alpha   90.00
_cell.angle_beta   90.00
_cell.angle_gamma   90.00
#
_symmetry.space_group_name_H-M   'P 1'
#
loop_
_entity.id
_entity.type
_entity.pdbx_description
1 polymer ?
#
loop_
_entity_poly.entity_id
_entity_poly.type
_entity_poly.pdbx_seq_one_letter_code
_entity_poly.pdbx_strand_id
1 'polypeptide(L)'
;MFCNEGSDNDILDDDEEASMSSAKPSEIDPFDTVYSNIPDNTHILKVDENCKHCKARKFESETDGFCCRNGQIELKQPEPIPELMRLWSSMDADSRHFRENIRFFNG
;
A
#
# COMPACT_ATOMS: atom_id res chain seq x y z
N MET A 1 35.04 10.11 -6.10
CA MET A 1 35.42 10.29 -4.68
C MET A 1 36.08 11.64 -4.55
N PHE A 2 35.32 12.67 -4.19
CA PHE A 2 35.78 13.90 -3.54
C PHE A 2 34.55 14.49 -2.84
N CYS A 3 34.46 14.27 -1.53
CA CYS A 3 33.52 14.96 -0.65
C CYS A 3 34.16 16.30 -0.30
N ASN A 4 33.45 17.40 -0.51
CA ASN A 4 33.82 18.69 0.07
C ASN A 4 32.74 19.06 1.09
N GLU A 5 33.21 19.31 2.30
CA GLU A 5 32.45 19.65 3.49
C GLU A 5 31.70 20.97 3.31
N GLY A 6 30.46 21.00 3.80
CA GLY A 6 29.61 22.17 3.89
C GLY A 6 28.56 21.90 4.97
N SER A 7 28.92 22.21 6.20
CA SER A 7 28.11 22.21 7.42
C SER A 7 26.88 23.11 7.25
N ASP A 8 25.69 22.60 7.56
CA ASP A 8 24.74 23.34 8.39
C ASP A 8 24.01 22.36 9.32
N ASN A 9 24.17 22.61 10.61
CA ASN A 9 23.51 21.89 11.69
C ASN A 9 22.21 22.63 12.00
N ASP A 10 21.07 22.05 11.63
CA ASP A 10 19.79 22.37 12.27
C ASP A 10 19.39 21.15 13.11
N ILE A 11 20.01 21.06 14.28
CA ILE A 11 19.52 20.27 15.41
C ILE A 11 18.22 20.96 15.84
N LEU A 12 17.09 20.34 15.54
CA LEU A 12 15.82 20.68 16.18
C LEU A 12 15.69 19.74 17.38
N ASP A 13 15.90 20.32 18.55
CA ASP A 13 15.80 19.67 19.85
C ASP A 13 14.41 19.04 20.05
N ASP A 14 14.43 17.81 20.56
CA ASP A 14 13.37 17.13 21.28
C ASP A 14 12.96 17.99 22.49
N ASP A 15 11.66 18.27 22.64
CA ASP A 15 10.91 18.25 23.91
C ASP A 15 9.57 18.99 23.73
N GLU A 16 8.54 18.26 23.33
CA GLU A 16 7.17 18.52 23.80
C GLU A 16 6.48 17.16 23.97
N GLU A 17 6.86 16.46 25.05
CA GLU A 17 6.01 15.50 25.75
C GLU A 17 4.84 16.26 26.42
N ALA A 18 3.99 16.86 25.59
CA ALA A 18 2.69 17.36 26.01
C ALA A 18 1.70 16.21 25.97
N SER A 19 1.55 15.58 27.13
CA SER A 19 0.45 14.69 27.51
C SER A 19 -0.88 15.12 26.87
N MET A 20 -1.24 14.50 25.74
CA MET A 20 -2.54 14.66 25.10
C MET A 20 -3.60 13.81 25.82
N SER A 21 -3.75 14.01 27.13
CA SER A 21 -5.00 13.67 27.82
C SER A 21 -5.98 14.83 27.61
N SER A 22 -6.51 14.94 26.40
CA SER A 22 -7.69 15.72 26.10
C SER A 22 -8.52 14.90 25.14
N ALA A 23 -9.26 13.94 25.71
CA ALA A 23 -10.39 13.34 25.03
C ALA A 23 -11.38 14.47 24.72
N LYS A 24 -11.25 15.06 23.53
CA LYS A 24 -12.31 15.86 22.93
C LYS A 24 -13.56 14.96 22.91
N PRO A 25 -14.74 15.45 23.32
CA PRO A 25 -15.98 14.71 23.09
C PRO A 25 -16.01 14.39 21.60
N SER A 26 -15.96 13.10 21.26
CA SER A 26 -16.02 12.66 19.87
C SER A 26 -17.31 13.22 19.30
N GLU A 27 -17.19 14.22 18.42
CA GLU A 27 -18.30 14.67 17.61
C GLU A 27 -18.85 13.41 16.94
N ILE A 28 -20.08 13.03 17.32
CA ILE A 28 -20.72 11.84 16.78
C ILE A 28 -20.84 12.10 15.28
N ASP A 29 -20.16 11.28 14.47
CA ASP A 29 -20.20 11.40 13.01
C ASP A 29 -21.67 11.42 12.57
N PRO A 30 -22.16 12.49 11.90
CA PRO A 30 -23.53 12.58 11.41
C PRO A 30 -23.96 11.38 10.54
N PHE A 31 -22.99 10.64 10.00
CA PHE A 31 -23.20 9.46 9.16
C PHE A 31 -22.96 8.13 9.88
N ASP A 32 -22.67 8.11 11.18
CA ASP A 32 -22.42 6.88 11.95
C ASP A 32 -23.57 5.86 11.80
N THR A 33 -24.80 6.35 11.75
CA THR A 33 -25.99 5.51 11.54
C THR A 33 -26.00 4.81 10.16
N VAL A 34 -25.44 5.45 9.13
CA VAL A 34 -25.36 4.86 7.77
C VAL A 34 -24.39 3.68 7.75
N TYR A 35 -23.34 3.76 8.57
CA TYR A 35 -22.30 2.74 8.67
C TYR A 35 -22.58 1.68 9.73
N SER A 36 -23.66 1.80 10.50
CA SER A 36 -24.05 0.86 11.56
C SER A 36 -24.22 -0.60 11.13
N ASN A 37 -24.41 -0.86 9.83
CA ASN A 37 -24.54 -2.22 9.26
C ASN A 37 -23.23 -2.73 8.63
N ILE A 38 -22.16 -1.94 8.63
CA ILE A 38 -20.85 -2.42 8.19
C ILE A 38 -20.33 -3.35 9.30
N PRO A 39 -20.03 -4.61 8.99
CA PRO A 39 -19.46 -5.52 9.98
C PRO A 39 -18.13 -4.97 10.49
N ASP A 40 -17.98 -4.88 11.81
CA ASP A 40 -16.71 -4.49 12.45
C ASP A 40 -15.58 -5.50 12.17
N ASN A 41 -15.97 -6.75 11.87
CA ASN A 41 -15.04 -7.84 11.58
C ASN A 41 -14.99 -8.11 10.08
N THR A 42 -13.78 -8.11 9.52
CA THR A 42 -13.58 -8.57 8.14
C THR A 42 -13.69 -10.09 8.09
N HIS A 43 -14.56 -10.60 7.21
CA HIS A 43 -14.57 -12.02 6.88
C HIS A 43 -13.27 -12.37 6.14
N ILE A 44 -12.32 -12.96 6.85
CA ILE A 44 -11.07 -13.44 6.27
C ILE A 44 -11.39 -14.73 5.52
N LEU A 45 -11.18 -14.71 4.20
CA LEU A 45 -11.29 -15.91 3.37
C LEU A 45 -10.26 -16.95 3.82
N LYS A 46 -10.64 -18.23 3.80
CA LYS A 46 -9.69 -19.32 4.06
C LYS A 46 -8.54 -19.24 3.07
N VAL A 47 -7.33 -19.53 3.56
CA VAL A 47 -6.16 -19.65 2.70
C VAL A 47 -6.27 -20.98 1.95
N ASP A 48 -6.26 -20.92 0.63
CA ASP A 48 -6.09 -22.07 -0.24
C ASP A 48 -4.66 -22.10 -0.80
N GLU A 49 -4.21 -23.27 -1.27
CA GLU A 49 -2.91 -23.40 -1.92
C GLU A 49 -2.87 -22.54 -3.19
N ASN A 50 -1.72 -21.90 -3.45
CA ASN A 50 -1.52 -21.16 -4.69
C ASN A 50 -1.65 -22.10 -5.91
N CYS A 51 -2.08 -21.54 -7.04
CA CYS A 51 -2.20 -22.28 -8.29
C CYS A 51 -0.89 -23.01 -8.64
N LYS A 52 -0.97 -24.30 -8.94
CA LYS A 52 0.21 -25.13 -9.25
C LYS A 52 0.94 -24.65 -10.50
N HIS A 53 0.20 -24.09 -11.47
CA HIS A 53 0.70 -23.60 -12.75
C HIS A 53 1.33 -22.21 -12.65
N CYS A 54 0.54 -21.18 -12.27
CA CYS A 54 0.99 -19.78 -12.32
C CYS A 54 1.36 -19.18 -10.96
N LYS A 55 1.26 -19.93 -9.86
CA LYS A 55 1.53 -19.49 -8.48
C LYS A 55 0.64 -18.35 -7.97
N ALA A 56 -0.40 -17.98 -8.71
CA ALA A 56 -1.40 -17.02 -8.24
C ALA A 56 -2.10 -17.54 -6.97
N ARG A 57 -2.41 -16.62 -6.05
CA ARG A 57 -3.18 -16.92 -4.84
C ARG A 57 -4.59 -17.34 -5.22
N LYS A 58 -5.06 -18.46 -4.67
CA LYS A 58 -6.42 -18.93 -4.87
C LYS A 58 -7.35 -18.41 -3.78
N PHE A 59 -8.60 -18.15 -4.15
CA PHE A 59 -9.68 -17.81 -3.22
C PHE A 59 -10.63 -18.98 -3.02
N GLU A 60 -11.30 -19.00 -1.86
CA GLU A 60 -12.35 -19.97 -1.56
C GLU A 60 -13.45 -19.87 -2.63
N SER A 61 -13.80 -21.01 -3.27
CA SER A 61 -14.77 -21.10 -4.37
C SER A 61 -14.33 -20.53 -5.73
N GLU A 62 -13.05 -20.23 -5.91
CA GLU A 62 -12.51 -19.90 -7.24
C GLU A 62 -12.55 -21.12 -8.18
N THR A 63 -12.95 -20.91 -9.43
CA THR A 63 -12.97 -21.99 -10.44
C THR A 63 -11.56 -22.37 -10.90
N ASP A 64 -11.34 -23.63 -11.27
CA ASP A 64 -10.04 -24.23 -11.64
C ASP A 64 -9.32 -23.58 -12.85
N GLY A 65 -9.87 -22.53 -13.44
CA GLY A 65 -9.29 -21.81 -14.57
C GLY A 65 -9.20 -20.30 -14.40
N PHE A 66 -9.63 -19.74 -13.28
CA PHE A 66 -9.76 -18.29 -13.15
C PHE A 66 -8.42 -17.54 -13.29
N CYS A 67 -7.36 -18.05 -12.66
CA CYS A 67 -6.04 -17.41 -12.69
C CYS A 67 -5.22 -17.63 -13.97
N CYS A 68 -5.31 -18.80 -14.61
CA CYS A 68 -4.45 -19.13 -15.78
C CYS A 68 -5.05 -20.14 -16.75
N ARG A 69 -6.38 -20.35 -16.71
CA ARG A 69 -7.09 -21.38 -17.47
C ARG A 69 -6.43 -22.75 -17.36
N ASN A 70 -6.16 -23.18 -16.13
CA ASN A 70 -5.53 -24.48 -15.85
C ASN A 70 -4.17 -24.66 -16.58
N GLY A 71 -3.36 -23.59 -16.58
CA GLY A 71 -2.03 -23.58 -17.20
C GLY A 71 -1.99 -23.28 -18.71
N GLN A 72 -3.13 -23.01 -19.35
CA GLN A 72 -3.16 -22.61 -20.77
C GLN A 72 -2.66 -21.18 -20.98
N ILE A 73 -2.76 -20.32 -19.97
CA ILE A 73 -2.25 -18.95 -20.00
C ILE A 73 -0.96 -18.90 -19.19
N GLU A 74 0.13 -18.56 -19.87
CA GLU A 74 1.41 -18.26 -19.24
C GLU A 74 1.44 -16.78 -18.83
N LEU A 75 1.45 -16.52 -17.53
CA LEU A 75 1.64 -15.17 -17.01
C LEU A 75 3.12 -14.82 -17.08
N LYS A 76 3.48 -13.91 -18.00
CA LYS A 76 4.84 -13.36 -18.04
C LYS A 76 5.06 -12.48 -16.83
N GLN A 77 6.17 -12.69 -16.13
CA GLN A 77 6.67 -11.75 -15.13
C GLN A 77 7.84 -10.97 -15.76
N PRO A 78 7.57 -9.84 -16.43
CA PRO A 78 8.65 -9.01 -16.94
C PRO A 78 9.46 -8.46 -15.76
N GLU A 79 10.77 -8.36 -15.95
CA GLU A 79 11.62 -7.60 -15.05
C GLU A 79 11.06 -6.17 -14.93
N PRO A 80 10.82 -5.68 -13.70
CA PRO A 80 10.28 -4.35 -13.53
C PRO A 80 11.31 -3.31 -13.95
N ILE A 81 10.86 -2.29 -14.71
CA ILE A 81 11.73 -1.22 -15.20
C ILE A 81 12.35 -0.50 -13.99
N PRO A 82 13.69 -0.45 -13.84
CA PRO A 82 14.34 0.06 -12.63
C PRO A 82 13.90 1.48 -12.24
N GLU A 83 13.69 2.35 -13.22
CA GLU A 83 13.25 3.73 -13.00
C GLU A 83 11.82 3.78 -12.42
N LEU A 84 10.92 2.91 -12.88
CA LEU A 84 9.57 2.80 -12.33
C LEU A 84 9.62 2.23 -10.91
N MET A 85 10.49 1.25 -10.64
CA MET A 85 10.70 0.73 -9.30
C MET A 85 11.20 1.80 -8.34
N ARG A 86 12.12 2.66 -8.78
CA ARG A 86 12.59 3.80 -7.97
C ARG A 86 11.43 4.74 -7.68
N LEU A 87 10.69 5.17 -8.69
CA LEU A 87 9.53 6.06 -8.51
C LEU A 87 8.49 5.48 -7.55
N TRP A 88 8.31 4.16 -7.58
CA TRP A 88 7.37 3.48 -6.69
C TRP A 88 7.87 3.37 -5.26
N SER A 89 9.16 3.09 -5.03
CA SER A 89 9.68 2.67 -3.72
C SER A 89 10.55 3.70 -3.00
N SER A 90 11.15 4.66 -3.72
CA SER A 90 12.06 5.65 -3.14
C SER A 90 11.33 6.73 -2.34
N MET A 91 12.06 7.42 -1.47
CA MET A 91 11.57 8.58 -0.72
C MET A 91 11.88 9.92 -1.40
N ASP A 92 12.46 9.91 -2.60
CA ASP A 92 12.75 11.12 -3.37
C ASP A 92 11.49 11.98 -3.61
N ALA A 93 11.67 13.29 -3.79
CA ALA A 93 10.56 14.22 -3.99
C ALA A 93 9.71 13.87 -5.22
N ASP A 94 10.36 13.45 -6.32
CA ASP A 94 9.68 13.01 -7.53
C ASP A 94 8.91 11.70 -7.33
N SER A 95 9.43 10.80 -6.49
CA SER A 95 8.80 9.52 -6.16
C SER A 95 7.56 9.70 -5.28
N ARG A 96 7.58 10.64 -4.33
CA ARG A 96 6.39 11.04 -3.57
C ARG A 96 5.33 11.65 -4.47
N HIS A 97 5.73 12.62 -5.30
CA HIS A 97 4.83 13.27 -6.25
C HIS A 97 4.18 12.26 -7.21
N PHE A 98 4.96 11.32 -7.72
CA PHE A 98 4.47 10.23 -8.56
C PHE A 98 3.42 9.39 -7.85
N ARG A 99 3.67 8.92 -6.61
CA ARG A 99 2.71 8.11 -5.85
C ARG A 99 1.41 8.86 -5.52
N GLU A 100 1.52 10.13 -5.14
CA GLU A 100 0.36 10.98 -4.82
C GLU A 100 -0.52 11.24 -6.04
N ASN A 101 0.09 11.31 -7.23
CA ASN A 101 -0.59 11.68 -8.48
C ASN A 101 -0.69 10.51 -9.46
N ILE A 102 -0.53 9.27 -9.01
CA ILE A 102 -0.39 8.11 -9.91
C ILE A 102 -1.60 7.90 -10.83
N ARG A 103 -2.80 8.25 -10.36
CA ARG A 103 -4.03 8.20 -11.17
C ARG A 103 -3.97 9.16 -12.36
N PHE A 104 -3.34 10.33 -12.20
CA PHE A 104 -3.15 11.29 -13.28
C PHE A 104 -2.18 10.75 -14.34
N PHE A 105 -1.10 10.08 -13.91
CA PHE A 105 -0.13 9.50 -14.83
C PHE A 105 -0.64 8.24 -15.57
N ASN A 106 -1.50 7.44 -14.92
CA ASN A 106 -1.95 6.15 -15.45
C ASN A 106 -3.26 6.17 -16.24
N GLY A 107 -3.98 7.31 -16.27
CA GLY A 107 -5.11 7.57 -17.18
C GLY A 107 -6.14 6.45 -17.31
#